data_AF-A0A939PH21-F1
#
_entry.id   AF-A0A939PH21-F1
#
_cell.length_a   1.000
_cell.length_b   1.000
_cell.length_c   1.000
_cell.angle_alpha   90.00
_cell.angle_beta   90.00
_cell.angle_gamma   90.00
#
_symmetry.space_group_name_H-M   'P 1'
#
loop_
_entity.id
_entity.type
_entity.pdbx_description
1 polymer ?
#
loop_
_entity_poly.entity_id
_entity_poly.type
_entity_poly.pdbx_seq_one_letter_code
_entity_poly.pdbx_strand_id
1 'polypeptide(L)'
;MPRAGAWSKVRRTVALLLVAALVATCGANLDPNSAGPGWASPGLVGGGGWPFNGSPLSPADARGAAYVPDSSVVRLGDGRIRFIPFGSDTPMTVAANDPRAKAAIRSDSAWLARGTVPGEKITLPPRDTSPGTLSQDLSNSPNPLSDRRKAYRDMAARALLDLRLLTRPNGASLASWYGDWRYTWPRDSAFTIAAFTITDHPAEARRVLRFLARVQNDNGLWAARYNPDGSAVADGRPPQLDSLGWVLWAAWFYRTQNPDAAQELPELWPMVQRAADRLARSLDAEGLPPPSSDYWERSHAGEQDPRRPTLGVVAPVLAGLRSAAELARDLGKTRQAGRWQVASHRLSDAVARQFTPYGYPRSPIQGGRMDTSVTFLAPPFAPSDPGVNAAVDQAFARQRLSNGGVLPGEKWAGDKHTAWTPEMAMFTLAAAASGQGVQARERLDWLTEHRTSLGALPEKIDDHGRPAGVAPLGWTASAVILSLAALEHPLPVPTPG
;
A
#
# COMPACT_ATOMS: atom_id res chain seq x y z
N MET A 1 -55.29 26.76 -26.12
CA MET A 1 -54.51 25.52 -25.88
C MET A 1 -53.84 25.17 -27.21
N PRO A 2 -52.49 25.04 -27.30
CA PRO A 2 -51.75 24.02 -26.56
C PRO A 2 -50.38 24.43 -25.97
N ARG A 3 -50.07 23.76 -24.85
CA ARG A 3 -48.78 23.18 -24.41
C ARG A 3 -47.57 24.08 -24.14
N ALA A 4 -47.62 24.74 -22.98
CA ALA A 4 -46.47 24.85 -22.08
C ALA A 4 -46.04 23.43 -21.63
N GLY A 5 -44.99 22.88 -22.23
CA GLY A 5 -44.54 21.53 -21.87
C GLY A 5 -43.22 21.04 -22.50
N ALA A 6 -42.54 21.86 -23.30
CA ALA A 6 -41.33 21.42 -24.00
C ALA A 6 -40.01 21.86 -23.31
N TRP A 7 -40.02 22.95 -22.54
CA TRP A 7 -38.77 23.51 -21.97
C TRP A 7 -38.33 22.91 -20.62
N SER A 8 -39.20 22.22 -19.89
CA SER A 8 -38.82 21.53 -18.64
C SER A 8 -38.25 20.11 -18.87
N LYS A 9 -38.53 19.50 -20.02
CA LYS A 9 -37.99 18.19 -20.39
C LYS A 9 -36.54 18.28 -20.87
N VAL A 10 -36.19 19.31 -21.64
CA VAL A 10 -34.81 19.47 -22.16
C VAL A 10 -33.81 19.74 -21.02
N ARG A 11 -34.17 20.51 -19.99
CA ARG A 11 -33.32 20.71 -18.80
C ARG A 11 -33.19 19.45 -17.92
N ARG A 12 -34.21 18.60 -17.85
CA ARG A 12 -34.12 17.31 -17.13
C ARG A 12 -33.32 16.26 -17.90
N THR A 13 -33.40 16.23 -19.23
CA THR A 13 -32.60 15.30 -20.05
C THR A 13 -31.14 15.70 -20.10
N VAL A 14 -30.81 17.01 -20.14
CA VAL A 14 -29.41 17.48 -20.05
C VAL A 14 -28.85 17.30 -18.63
N ALA A 15 -29.65 17.45 -17.57
CA ALA A 15 -29.22 17.13 -16.21
C ALA A 15 -29.05 15.61 -15.99
N LEU A 16 -29.89 14.76 -16.59
CA LEU A 16 -29.74 13.29 -16.54
C LEU A 16 -28.56 12.79 -17.39
N LEU A 17 -28.24 13.45 -18.51
CA LEU A 17 -27.05 13.12 -19.31
C LEU A 17 -25.75 13.65 -18.68
N LEU A 18 -25.79 14.74 -17.89
CA LEU A 18 -24.65 15.20 -17.08
C LEU A 18 -24.46 14.37 -15.80
N VAL A 19 -25.51 13.77 -15.25
CA VAL A 19 -25.42 12.82 -14.12
C VAL A 19 -24.98 11.43 -14.59
N ALA A 20 -25.26 11.04 -15.84
CA ALA A 20 -24.78 9.79 -16.43
C ALA A 20 -23.30 9.82 -16.88
N ALA A 21 -22.67 11.00 -16.93
CA ALA A 21 -21.25 11.15 -17.28
C ALA A 21 -20.30 11.28 -16.06
N LEU A 22 -20.79 11.03 -14.85
CA LEU A 22 -20.06 11.25 -13.58
C LEU A 22 -19.91 9.97 -12.73
N VAL A 23 -19.79 8.81 -13.40
CA VAL A 23 -19.42 7.54 -12.78
C VAL A 23 -18.22 6.96 -13.53
N ALA A 24 -17.05 7.55 -13.32
CA ALA A 24 -15.77 7.00 -13.76
C ALA A 24 -14.87 6.89 -12.52
N THR A 25 -15.06 5.81 -11.77
CA THR A 25 -14.27 5.44 -10.59
C THR A 25 -13.13 4.51 -11.01
N CYS A 26 -11.90 4.83 -10.60
CA CYS A 26 -10.68 4.08 -10.89
C CYS A 26 -10.77 2.56 -10.62
N GLY A 27 -10.05 1.80 -11.44
CA GLY A 27 -9.56 0.45 -11.16
C GLY A 27 -10.55 -0.72 -11.21
N ALA A 28 -11.78 -0.53 -10.74
CA ALA A 28 -12.77 -1.62 -10.57
C ALA A 28 -13.86 -1.68 -11.65
N ASN A 29 -14.07 -0.60 -12.42
CA ASN A 29 -15.04 -0.51 -13.52
C ASN A 29 -14.37 -0.08 -14.84
N LEU A 30 -13.09 -0.43 -15.05
CA LEU A 30 -12.53 -0.30 -16.40
C LEU A 30 -13.24 -1.30 -17.30
N ASP A 31 -13.77 -0.79 -18.43
CA ASP A 31 -14.40 -1.59 -19.47
C ASP A 31 -13.45 -2.76 -19.84
N PRO A 32 -13.86 -4.03 -19.70
CA PRO A 32 -13.00 -5.16 -20.06
C PRO A 32 -12.60 -5.15 -21.55
N ASN A 33 -13.27 -4.31 -22.37
CA ASN A 33 -12.97 -4.11 -23.79
C ASN A 33 -12.20 -2.82 -24.12
N SER A 34 -11.71 -2.04 -23.15
CA SER A 34 -10.80 -0.93 -23.46
C SER A 34 -9.40 -1.48 -23.80
N ALA A 35 -9.26 -2.01 -25.02
CA ALA A 35 -8.01 -2.42 -25.65
C ALA A 35 -7.17 -1.21 -26.10
N GLY A 36 -6.89 -0.28 -25.18
CA GLY A 36 -5.79 0.69 -25.31
C GLY A 36 -4.62 0.21 -24.46
N PRO A 37 -3.35 0.46 -24.81
CA PRO A 37 -2.22 -0.04 -24.04
C PRO A 37 -2.21 0.64 -22.67
N GLY A 38 -2.81 -0.02 -21.67
CA GLY A 38 -2.60 0.27 -20.26
C GLY A 38 -1.11 0.21 -20.01
N TRP A 39 -0.49 1.37 -19.88
CA TRP A 39 0.97 1.47 -19.97
C TRP A 39 1.62 0.90 -18.71
N ALA A 40 2.05 -0.36 -18.78
CA ALA A 40 2.95 -0.95 -17.80
C ALA A 40 4.36 -0.40 -18.05
N SER A 41 4.80 0.57 -17.25
CA SER A 41 6.22 0.90 -17.24
C SER A 41 7.01 -0.32 -16.80
N PRO A 42 8.11 -0.66 -17.47
CA PRO A 42 9.06 -1.60 -16.91
C PRO A 42 9.70 -1.09 -15.62
N GLY A 43 9.70 0.21 -15.36
CA GLY A 43 10.22 0.81 -14.14
C GLY A 43 10.55 2.30 -14.29
N LEU A 44 10.98 2.92 -13.19
CA LEU A 44 11.38 4.33 -13.16
C LEU A 44 12.89 4.50 -13.33
N VAL A 45 13.30 5.44 -14.17
CA VAL A 45 14.65 6.00 -14.18
C VAL A 45 14.72 7.11 -13.13
N GLY A 46 15.70 7.03 -12.23
CA GLY A 46 16.02 8.09 -11.30
C GLY A 46 17.48 8.51 -11.40
N GLY A 47 17.99 9.09 -10.33
CA GLY A 47 19.39 9.51 -10.19
C GLY A 47 19.50 10.87 -9.53
N GLY A 48 20.74 11.28 -9.23
CA GLY A 48 21.04 12.68 -8.97
C GLY A 48 20.56 13.27 -7.64
N GLY A 49 20.09 12.49 -6.68
CA GLY A 49 19.64 13.04 -5.40
C GLY A 49 18.59 14.16 -5.55
N TRP A 50 18.34 14.92 -4.49
CA TRP A 50 17.21 15.85 -4.40
C TRP A 50 17.21 16.98 -5.46
N PRO A 51 16.03 17.41 -5.98
CA PRO A 51 14.70 16.85 -5.75
C PRO A 51 14.50 15.51 -6.47
N PHE A 52 13.96 14.51 -5.76
CA PHE A 52 13.70 13.18 -6.32
C PHE A 52 12.69 13.32 -7.46
N ASN A 53 13.18 13.07 -8.67
CA ASN A 53 12.33 12.92 -9.84
C ASN A 53 12.55 11.52 -10.39
N GLY A 54 11.46 10.83 -10.70
CA GLY A 54 11.47 9.60 -11.47
C GLY A 54 10.89 9.89 -12.83
N SER A 55 11.55 9.41 -13.88
CA SER A 55 10.98 9.40 -15.23
C SER A 55 10.64 7.96 -15.61
N PRO A 56 9.44 7.69 -16.13
CA PRO A 56 9.10 6.38 -16.64
C PRO A 56 10.05 5.93 -17.77
N LEU A 57 10.50 4.66 -17.76
CA LEU A 57 11.23 4.08 -18.89
C LEU A 57 10.24 3.49 -19.90
N SER A 58 10.45 3.76 -21.20
CA SER A 58 9.59 3.18 -22.24
C SER A 58 9.79 1.67 -22.38
N PRO A 59 8.75 0.88 -22.71
CA PRO A 59 8.92 -0.53 -23.00
C PRO A 59 9.86 -0.82 -24.18
N ALA A 60 10.01 0.13 -25.12
CA ALA A 60 10.99 0.03 -26.19
C ALA A 60 12.44 0.10 -25.66
N ASP A 61 12.72 1.03 -24.75
CA ASP A 61 14.03 1.21 -24.13
C ASP A 61 14.37 0.13 -23.10
N ALA A 62 13.36 -0.55 -22.55
CA ALA A 62 13.56 -1.59 -21.54
C ALA A 62 14.10 -2.92 -22.08
N ARG A 63 14.07 -3.13 -23.40
CA ARG A 63 14.59 -4.37 -24.01
C ARG A 63 16.10 -4.48 -23.77
N GLY A 64 16.51 -5.53 -23.06
CA GLY A 64 17.90 -5.75 -22.65
C GLY A 64 18.42 -4.74 -21.63
N ALA A 65 17.56 -3.86 -21.10
CA ALA A 65 17.94 -2.93 -20.07
C ALA A 65 17.86 -3.57 -18.68
N ALA A 66 18.65 -3.05 -17.75
CA ALA A 66 18.63 -3.45 -16.36
C ALA A 66 19.03 -2.28 -15.47
N TYR A 67 18.55 -2.24 -14.23
CA TYR A 67 19.13 -1.34 -13.25
C TYR A 67 20.60 -1.68 -13.01
N VAL A 68 21.43 -0.66 -12.88
CA VAL A 68 22.74 -0.83 -12.24
C VAL A 68 22.46 -1.19 -10.77
N PRO A 69 23.11 -2.22 -10.20
CA PRO A 69 22.84 -2.67 -8.84
C PRO A 69 22.80 -1.52 -7.83
N ASP A 70 21.84 -1.59 -6.91
CA ASP A 70 21.64 -0.61 -5.83
C ASP A 70 21.47 0.84 -6.30
N SER A 71 20.85 1.01 -7.47
CA SER A 71 20.53 2.33 -8.00
C SER A 71 19.27 2.36 -8.86
N SER A 72 18.76 3.57 -9.05
CA SER A 72 17.70 3.88 -10.01
C SER A 72 18.23 4.21 -11.41
N VAL A 73 19.53 4.03 -11.63
CA VAL A 73 20.22 4.24 -12.89
C VAL A 73 20.06 3.00 -13.77
N VAL A 74 19.69 3.20 -15.03
CA VAL A 74 19.41 2.11 -15.97
C VAL A 74 20.54 1.97 -16.98
N ARG A 75 21.09 0.77 -17.12
CA ARG A 75 21.90 0.40 -18.29
C ARG A 75 20.96 -0.09 -19.38
N LEU A 76 20.98 0.57 -20.54
CA LEU A 76 20.19 0.21 -21.71
C LEU A 76 20.80 -0.99 -22.43
N GLY A 77 20.04 -1.64 -23.32
CA GLY A 77 20.51 -2.79 -24.09
C GLY A 77 21.70 -2.51 -25.02
N ASP A 78 21.95 -1.24 -25.37
CA ASP A 78 23.12 -0.80 -26.14
C ASP A 78 24.34 -0.47 -25.27
N GLY A 79 24.28 -0.72 -23.96
CA GLY A 79 25.35 -0.47 -23.01
C GLY A 79 25.44 0.97 -22.49
N ARG A 80 24.66 1.92 -23.03
CA ARG A 80 24.60 3.29 -22.50
C ARG A 80 23.87 3.33 -21.16
N ILE A 81 24.11 4.39 -20.39
CA ILE A 81 23.51 4.60 -19.08
C ILE A 81 22.50 5.73 -19.16
N ARG A 82 21.30 5.48 -18.63
CA ARG A 82 20.21 6.46 -18.50
C ARG A 82 19.94 6.76 -17.03
N PHE A 83 19.91 8.05 -16.68
CA PHE A 83 19.69 8.54 -15.32
C PHE A 83 19.17 9.98 -15.34
N ILE A 84 18.67 10.47 -14.21
CA ILE A 84 18.32 11.88 -14.00
C ILE A 84 19.49 12.58 -13.26
N PRO A 85 20.08 13.64 -13.83
CA PRO A 85 21.17 14.37 -13.19
C PRO A 85 20.75 15.16 -11.94
N PHE A 86 21.72 15.46 -11.07
CA PHE A 86 21.51 16.36 -9.93
C PHE A 86 20.95 17.71 -10.40
N GLY A 87 19.86 18.16 -9.77
CA GLY A 87 19.21 19.44 -10.10
C GLY A 87 18.40 19.44 -11.41
N SER A 88 18.16 18.28 -12.03
CA SER A 88 17.36 18.13 -13.25
C SER A 88 16.08 17.33 -12.97
N ASP A 89 15.04 17.54 -13.78
CA ASP A 89 13.85 16.72 -13.85
C ASP A 89 13.82 15.79 -15.08
N THR A 90 14.76 15.99 -16.00
CA THR A 90 14.78 15.33 -17.31
C THR A 90 15.86 14.25 -17.35
N PRO A 91 15.56 13.03 -17.82
CA PRO A 91 16.54 11.96 -17.94
C PRO A 91 17.54 12.26 -19.07
N MET A 92 18.79 11.84 -18.86
CA MET A 92 19.85 11.89 -19.86
C MET A 92 20.42 10.50 -20.13
N THR A 93 20.94 10.29 -21.34
CA THR A 93 21.61 9.03 -21.74
C THR A 93 23.05 9.31 -22.13
N VAL A 94 24.00 8.62 -21.52
CA VAL A 94 25.45 8.84 -21.64
C VAL A 94 26.22 7.53 -21.78
N ALA A 95 27.52 7.61 -22.08
CA ALA A 95 28.41 6.45 -22.04
C ALA A 95 28.57 5.90 -20.61
N ALA A 96 28.83 4.60 -20.47
CA ALA A 96 28.86 3.94 -19.15
C ALA A 96 29.93 4.45 -18.18
N ASN A 97 30.98 5.08 -18.69
CA ASN A 97 32.06 5.65 -17.90
C ASN A 97 31.83 7.11 -17.47
N ASP A 98 30.73 7.75 -17.88
CA ASP A 98 30.44 9.16 -17.58
C ASP A 98 30.44 9.42 -16.06
N PRO A 99 31.20 10.42 -15.57
CA PRO A 99 31.34 10.68 -14.14
C PRO A 99 30.01 11.06 -13.46
N ARG A 100 29.05 11.65 -14.20
CA ARG A 100 27.73 12.03 -13.67
C ARG A 100 26.87 10.80 -13.40
N ALA A 101 26.93 9.79 -14.27
CA ALA A 101 26.27 8.51 -14.04
C ALA A 101 26.83 7.82 -12.78
N LYS A 102 28.16 7.81 -12.61
CA LYS A 102 28.81 7.29 -11.40
C LYS A 102 28.38 8.03 -10.13
N ALA A 103 28.20 9.36 -10.20
CA ALA A 103 27.72 10.15 -9.08
C ALA A 103 26.27 9.81 -8.72
N ALA A 104 25.40 9.62 -9.71
CA ALA A 104 24.02 9.19 -9.49
C ALA A 104 23.94 7.80 -8.83
N ILE A 105 24.71 6.82 -9.33
CA ILE A 105 24.81 5.48 -8.73
C ILE A 105 25.24 5.56 -7.27
N ARG A 106 26.31 6.31 -6.97
CA ARG A 106 26.79 6.48 -5.59
C ARG A 106 25.78 7.14 -4.68
N SER A 107 24.97 8.08 -5.18
CA SER A 107 23.94 8.73 -4.37
C SER A 107 22.83 7.77 -3.95
N ASP A 108 22.43 6.88 -4.85
CA ASP A 108 21.41 5.87 -4.54
C ASP A 108 21.94 4.79 -3.63
N SER A 109 23.12 4.23 -3.93
CA SER A 109 23.71 3.18 -3.10
C SER A 109 24.09 3.70 -1.71
N ALA A 110 24.60 4.93 -1.60
CA ALA A 110 24.88 5.55 -0.31
C ALA A 110 23.60 5.92 0.46
N TRP A 111 22.46 6.15 -0.21
CA TRP A 111 21.19 6.31 0.47
C TRP A 111 20.68 4.98 1.02
N LEU A 112 20.66 3.92 0.19
CA LEU A 112 20.30 2.57 0.64
C LEU A 112 21.17 2.10 1.82
N ALA A 113 22.48 2.36 1.75
CA ALA A 113 23.44 1.94 2.77
C ALA A 113 23.37 2.77 4.08
N ARG A 114 22.64 3.89 4.10
CA ARG A 114 22.39 4.62 5.36
C ARG A 114 21.34 3.95 6.23
N GLY A 115 20.40 3.23 5.61
CA GLY A 115 19.40 2.43 6.30
C GLY A 115 19.71 0.93 6.21
N THR A 116 18.65 0.13 6.26
CA THR A 116 18.71 -1.33 6.13
C THR A 116 17.87 -1.80 4.94
N VAL A 117 18.40 -2.74 4.16
CA VAL A 117 17.65 -3.45 3.11
C VAL A 117 17.35 -4.88 3.61
N PRO A 118 16.08 -5.21 3.90
CA PRO A 118 15.73 -6.55 4.39
C PRO A 118 15.79 -7.60 3.27
N GLY A 119 15.94 -8.87 3.64
CA GLY A 119 15.91 -10.02 2.74
C GLY A 119 17.15 -10.93 2.84
N GLU A 120 18.31 -10.38 3.19
CA GLU A 120 19.57 -11.12 3.29
C GLU A 120 19.68 -11.94 4.58
N LYS A 121 19.05 -11.51 5.68
CA LYS A 121 19.17 -12.15 7.00
C LYS A 121 18.02 -13.11 7.30
N ILE A 122 17.15 -13.37 6.33
CA ILE A 122 16.02 -14.28 6.49
C ILE A 122 16.53 -15.71 6.71
N THR A 123 16.05 -16.33 7.78
CA THR A 123 16.32 -17.75 8.05
C THR A 123 15.49 -18.62 7.12
N LEU A 124 16.15 -19.39 6.27
CA LEU A 124 15.53 -20.37 5.38
C LEU A 124 15.75 -21.79 5.93
N PRO A 125 14.69 -22.60 6.13
CA PRO A 125 14.86 -23.97 6.63
C PRO A 125 15.62 -24.85 5.61
N PRO A 126 16.45 -25.82 6.04
CA PRO A 126 17.29 -26.65 5.16
C PRO A 126 16.52 -27.51 4.15
N ARG A 127 15.23 -27.71 4.39
CA ARG A 127 14.28 -28.45 3.54
C ARG A 127 12.96 -27.68 3.50
N ASP A 128 12.98 -26.48 2.94
CA ASP A 128 11.75 -25.87 2.42
C ASP A 128 11.37 -26.65 1.15
N THR A 129 10.75 -27.82 1.33
CA THR A 129 10.32 -28.70 0.22
C THR A 129 8.93 -28.32 -0.29
N SER A 130 8.48 -27.08 -0.09
CA SER A 130 7.22 -26.58 -0.63
C SER A 130 7.15 -26.93 -2.12
N PRO A 131 6.23 -27.83 -2.53
CA PRO A 131 6.12 -28.21 -3.91
C PRO A 131 5.64 -27.00 -4.73
N GLY A 132 6.54 -26.41 -5.53
CA GLY A 132 6.15 -25.65 -6.71
C GLY A 132 6.19 -24.12 -6.67
N THR A 133 7.15 -23.47 -6.01
CA THR A 133 7.26 -21.98 -6.08
C THR A 133 8.67 -21.39 -6.16
N LEU A 134 9.73 -22.20 -6.14
CA LEU A 134 10.98 -21.73 -6.73
C LEU A 134 10.83 -21.91 -8.25
N SER A 135 10.98 -20.84 -9.03
CA SER A 135 11.26 -20.96 -10.47
C SER A 135 12.24 -22.12 -10.67
N GLN A 136 12.02 -22.95 -11.69
CA GLN A 136 12.91 -24.07 -12.01
C GLN A 136 14.38 -23.62 -12.06
N ASP A 137 14.63 -22.36 -12.43
CA ASP A 137 15.94 -21.72 -12.47
C ASP A 137 16.58 -21.56 -11.07
N LEU A 138 15.81 -21.19 -10.05
CA LEU A 138 16.30 -21.07 -8.67
C LEU A 138 16.50 -22.44 -8.02
N SER A 139 15.63 -23.42 -8.32
CA SER A 139 15.76 -24.77 -7.79
C SER A 139 16.96 -25.53 -8.38
N ASN A 140 17.38 -25.18 -9.60
CA ASN A 140 18.53 -25.78 -10.29
C ASN A 140 19.86 -25.07 -9.96
N SER A 141 19.85 -24.03 -9.15
CA SER A 141 21.06 -23.32 -8.74
C SER A 141 21.98 -24.20 -7.88
N PRO A 142 23.32 -24.09 -8.00
CA PRO A 142 24.25 -24.72 -7.07
C PRO A 142 24.12 -24.19 -5.63
N ASN A 143 23.48 -23.04 -5.40
CA ASN A 143 23.24 -22.47 -4.06
C ASN A 143 21.84 -21.79 -3.95
N PRO A 144 20.75 -22.57 -3.97
CA PRO A 144 19.38 -22.06 -4.13
C PRO A 144 18.94 -21.16 -2.95
N LEU A 145 19.41 -21.45 -1.74
CA LEU A 145 19.08 -20.66 -0.54
C LEU A 145 19.81 -19.31 -0.53
N SER A 146 21.04 -19.25 -1.06
CA SER A 146 21.74 -17.98 -1.24
C SER A 146 21.07 -17.13 -2.30
N ASP A 147 20.68 -17.74 -3.42
CA ASP A 147 20.06 -17.03 -4.53
C ASP A 147 18.66 -16.50 -4.19
N ARG A 148 17.87 -17.26 -3.41
CA ARG A 148 16.57 -16.79 -2.91
C ARG A 148 16.73 -15.57 -1.99
N ARG A 149 17.68 -15.60 -1.04
CA ARG A 149 17.99 -14.44 -0.17
C ARG A 149 18.43 -13.23 -0.97
N LYS A 150 19.29 -13.44 -1.97
CA LYS A 150 19.72 -12.38 -2.89
C LYS A 150 18.53 -11.81 -3.66
N ALA A 151 17.63 -12.65 -4.17
CA ALA A 151 16.45 -12.21 -4.91
C ALA A 151 15.50 -11.37 -4.04
N TYR A 152 15.29 -11.76 -2.78
CA TYR A 152 14.51 -11.00 -1.81
C TYR A 152 15.14 -9.64 -1.51
N ARG A 153 16.44 -9.60 -1.27
CA ARG A 153 17.15 -8.34 -1.02
C ARG A 153 17.18 -7.43 -2.26
N ASP A 154 17.33 -8.00 -3.45
CA ASP A 154 17.24 -7.26 -4.71
C ASP A 154 15.83 -6.66 -4.91
N MET A 155 14.78 -7.42 -4.59
CA MET A 155 13.39 -6.93 -4.60
C MET A 155 13.18 -5.80 -3.58
N ALA A 156 13.70 -5.94 -2.35
CA ALA A 156 13.61 -4.91 -1.32
C ALA A 156 14.36 -3.63 -1.68
N ALA A 157 15.58 -3.73 -2.22
CA ALA A 157 16.36 -2.58 -2.66
C ALA A 157 15.64 -1.80 -3.77
N ARG A 158 15.08 -2.52 -4.75
CA ARG A 158 14.29 -1.93 -5.82
C ARG A 158 13.03 -1.24 -5.28
N ALA A 159 12.29 -1.91 -4.41
CA ALA A 159 11.10 -1.36 -3.74
C ALA A 159 11.43 -0.06 -2.96
N LEU A 160 12.52 -0.03 -2.19
CA LEU A 160 12.96 1.17 -1.46
C LEU A 160 13.29 2.34 -2.39
N LEU A 161 14.04 2.07 -3.46
CA LEU A 161 14.35 3.08 -4.47
C LEU A 161 13.09 3.58 -5.19
N ASP A 162 12.14 2.69 -5.48
CA ASP A 162 10.85 3.07 -6.07
C ASP A 162 10.04 3.98 -5.14
N LEU A 163 9.92 3.64 -3.85
CA LEU A 163 9.28 4.49 -2.85
C LEU A 163 9.95 5.87 -2.75
N ARG A 164 11.29 5.90 -2.80
CA ARG A 164 12.05 7.16 -2.80
C ARG A 164 11.73 8.03 -4.01
N LEU A 165 11.64 7.44 -5.20
CA LEU A 165 11.30 8.16 -6.44
C LEU A 165 9.83 8.60 -6.49
N LEU A 166 8.93 7.84 -5.88
CA LEU A 166 7.51 8.19 -5.75
C LEU A 166 7.26 9.28 -4.68
N THR A 167 8.23 9.55 -3.81
CA THR A 167 8.14 10.56 -2.75
C THR A 167 8.66 11.92 -3.21
N ARG A 168 7.76 12.90 -3.31
CA ARG A 168 8.08 14.27 -3.75
C ARG A 168 8.82 15.06 -2.66
N PRO A 169 9.52 16.16 -3.03
CA PRO A 169 10.21 17.03 -2.07
C PRO A 169 9.33 17.59 -0.94
N ASN A 170 8.04 17.85 -1.20
CA ASN A 170 7.07 18.30 -0.20
C ASN A 170 6.57 17.14 0.71
N GLY A 171 6.90 15.89 0.41
CA GLY A 171 6.47 14.70 1.14
C GLY A 171 5.24 14.00 0.58
N ALA A 172 4.66 14.49 -0.52
CA ALA A 172 3.60 13.76 -1.21
C ALA A 172 4.15 12.41 -1.70
N SER A 173 3.62 11.29 -1.19
CA SER A 173 3.98 9.94 -1.62
C SER A 173 2.96 9.45 -2.63
N LEU A 174 3.36 9.35 -3.89
CA LEU A 174 2.44 8.93 -4.96
C LEU A 174 2.21 7.42 -4.91
N ALA A 175 0.98 6.97 -5.16
CA ALA A 175 0.68 5.53 -5.27
C ALA A 175 1.45 4.90 -6.44
N SER A 176 1.49 5.60 -7.57
CA SER A 176 2.41 5.35 -8.67
C SER A 176 2.65 6.63 -9.48
N TRP A 177 3.32 6.54 -10.63
CA TRP A 177 3.74 7.70 -11.42
C TRP A 177 2.80 8.01 -12.60
N TYR A 178 1.87 7.10 -12.95
CA TYR A 178 1.04 7.20 -14.16
C TYR A 178 -0.44 7.44 -13.87
N GLY A 179 -1.07 8.24 -14.74
CA GLY A 179 -2.52 8.37 -14.86
C GLY A 179 -3.20 8.58 -13.51
N ASP A 180 -4.23 7.77 -13.26
CA ASP A 180 -5.04 7.84 -12.04
C ASP A 180 -4.30 7.42 -10.77
N TRP A 181 -3.10 6.83 -10.86
CA TRP A 181 -2.29 6.47 -9.69
C TRP A 181 -1.31 7.59 -9.29
N ARG A 182 -1.21 8.67 -10.08
CA ARG A 182 -0.33 9.82 -9.82
C ARG A 182 -0.88 10.77 -8.74
N TYR A 183 -1.54 10.22 -7.73
CA TYR A 183 -2.03 10.94 -6.56
C TYR A 183 -1.44 10.35 -5.28
N THR A 184 -1.53 11.13 -4.20
CA THR A 184 -1.18 10.72 -2.85
C THR A 184 -2.43 10.31 -2.09
N TRP A 185 -2.50 9.04 -1.71
CA TRP A 185 -3.52 8.54 -0.79
C TRP A 185 -2.96 8.50 0.63
N PRO A 186 -3.72 8.95 1.65
CA PRO A 186 -3.30 8.82 3.04
C PRO A 186 -3.04 7.35 3.45
N ARG A 187 -3.83 6.40 2.94
CA ARG A 187 -3.62 4.96 3.12
C ARG A 187 -2.25 4.51 2.60
N ASP A 188 -1.98 4.68 1.31
CA ASP A 188 -0.71 4.28 0.69
C ASP A 188 0.51 4.97 1.33
N SER A 189 0.32 6.25 1.71
CA SER A 189 1.34 7.03 2.42
C SER A 189 1.66 6.45 3.80
N ALA A 190 0.68 5.94 4.53
CA ALA A 190 0.89 5.31 5.83
C ALA A 190 1.79 4.08 5.73
N PHE A 191 1.59 3.24 4.71
CA PHE A 191 2.47 2.09 4.44
C PHE A 191 3.86 2.54 4.00
N THR A 192 3.96 3.60 3.19
CA THR A 192 5.26 4.18 2.80
C THR A 192 6.04 4.69 4.02
N ILE A 193 5.36 5.35 4.97
CA ILE A 193 5.95 5.79 6.24
C ILE A 193 6.49 4.59 7.00
N ALA A 194 5.70 3.52 7.16
CA ALA A 194 6.13 2.33 7.89
C ALA A 194 7.33 1.63 7.21
N ALA A 195 7.35 1.57 5.87
CA ALA A 195 8.47 1.00 5.11
C ALA A 195 9.77 1.81 5.29
N PHE A 196 9.72 3.14 5.19
CA PHE A 196 10.90 3.97 5.49
C PHE A 196 11.30 3.90 6.97
N THR A 197 10.33 3.75 7.87
CA THR A 197 10.59 3.63 9.31
C THR A 197 11.37 2.36 9.63
N ILE A 198 10.89 1.19 9.18
CA ILE A 198 11.49 -0.10 9.53
C ILE A 198 12.86 -0.31 8.87
N THR A 199 13.13 0.42 7.78
CA THR A 199 14.39 0.36 7.04
C THR A 199 15.37 1.46 7.44
N ASP A 200 15.12 2.15 8.56
CA ASP A 200 16.01 3.20 9.08
C ASP A 200 16.25 4.38 8.10
N HIS A 201 15.17 4.82 7.46
CA HIS A 201 15.10 6.04 6.65
C HIS A 201 14.14 7.07 7.30
N PRO A 202 14.41 7.52 8.55
CA PRO A 202 13.47 8.36 9.29
C PRO A 202 13.26 9.74 8.66
N ALA A 203 14.21 10.27 7.89
CA ALA A 203 14.06 11.55 7.20
C ALA A 203 12.96 11.52 6.13
N GLU A 204 12.86 10.43 5.39
CA GLU A 204 11.84 10.17 4.37
C GLU A 204 10.46 9.97 5.02
N ALA A 205 10.38 9.13 6.06
CA ALA A 205 9.16 8.93 6.84
C ALA A 205 8.62 10.26 7.41
N ARG A 206 9.49 11.10 8.00
CA ARG A 206 9.13 12.43 8.51
C ARG A 206 8.56 13.35 7.45
N ARG A 207 9.11 13.31 6.25
CA ARG A 207 8.66 14.16 5.14
C ARG A 207 7.21 13.83 4.77
N VAL A 208 6.88 12.55 4.68
CA VAL A 208 5.53 12.08 4.39
C VAL A 208 4.56 12.38 5.54
N LEU A 209 4.96 12.14 6.79
CA LEU A 209 4.15 12.51 7.98
C LEU A 209 3.85 14.01 8.01
N ARG A 210 4.85 14.87 7.76
CA ARG A 210 4.65 16.33 7.69
C ARG A 210 3.76 16.73 6.54
N PHE A 211 3.81 16.03 5.40
CA PHE A 211 2.85 16.25 4.31
C PHE A 211 1.42 15.98 4.79
N LEU A 212 1.17 14.80 5.36
CA LEU A 212 -0.15 14.42 5.87
C LEU A 212 -0.67 15.39 6.94
N ALA A 213 0.21 15.87 7.83
CA ALA A 213 -0.15 16.84 8.85
C ALA A 213 -0.59 18.18 8.27
N ARG A 214 0.05 18.65 7.19
CA ARG A 214 -0.30 19.91 6.52
C ARG A 214 -1.61 19.84 5.74
N VAL A 215 -1.92 18.69 5.14
CA VAL A 215 -3.09 18.55 4.26
C VAL A 215 -4.35 18.03 4.98
N GLN A 216 -4.25 17.73 6.27
CA GLN A 216 -5.39 17.34 7.09
C GLN A 216 -6.32 18.53 7.30
N ASN A 217 -7.63 18.33 7.13
CA ASN A 217 -8.63 19.34 7.41
C ASN A 217 -8.80 19.55 8.94
N ASP A 218 -9.29 20.73 9.33
CA ASP A 218 -9.54 21.07 10.74
C ASP A 218 -10.54 20.14 11.43
N ASN A 219 -11.42 19.50 10.67
CA ASN A 219 -12.37 18.50 11.19
C ASN A 219 -11.74 17.11 11.46
N GLY A 220 -10.44 16.95 11.21
CA GLY A 220 -9.67 15.72 11.42
C GLY A 220 -9.72 14.71 10.26
N LEU A 221 -10.42 15.03 9.18
CA LEU A 221 -10.48 14.19 7.98
C LEU A 221 -9.40 14.59 6.97
N TRP A 222 -9.00 13.63 6.15
CA TRP A 222 -8.30 13.87 4.89
C TRP A 222 -9.27 13.77 3.72
N ALA A 223 -8.95 14.42 2.60
CA ALA A 223 -9.56 14.05 1.32
C ALA A 223 -9.20 12.60 0.97
N ALA A 224 -9.97 11.96 0.08
CA ALA A 224 -9.65 10.60 -0.36
C ALA A 224 -8.23 10.52 -0.97
N ARG A 225 -7.87 11.52 -1.78
CA ARG A 225 -6.56 11.63 -2.42
C ARG A 225 -6.18 13.07 -2.73
N TYR A 226 -4.87 13.29 -2.91
CA TYR A 226 -4.26 14.60 -3.15
C TYR A 226 -3.40 14.59 -4.41
N ASN A 227 -3.37 15.72 -5.11
CA ASN A 227 -2.40 15.99 -6.17
C ASN A 227 -0.97 16.00 -5.62
N PRO A 228 0.07 15.82 -6.48
CA PRO A 228 1.47 15.88 -6.05
C PRO A 228 1.87 17.19 -5.34
N ASP A 229 1.16 18.29 -5.57
CA ASP A 229 1.39 19.58 -4.90
C ASP A 229 0.75 19.68 -3.50
N GLY A 230 -0.16 18.76 -3.16
CA GLY A 230 -0.90 18.72 -1.91
C GLY A 230 -2.32 19.27 -1.97
N SER A 231 -2.78 19.75 -3.13
CA SER A 231 -4.19 20.13 -3.31
C SER A 231 -5.09 18.88 -3.30
N ALA A 232 -6.25 18.97 -2.66
CA ALA A 232 -7.22 17.88 -2.64
C ALA A 232 -7.80 17.63 -4.04
N VAL A 233 -7.93 16.37 -4.44
CA VAL A 233 -8.58 16.02 -5.71
C VAL A 233 -10.09 16.11 -5.54
N ALA A 234 -10.74 16.95 -6.34
CA ALA A 234 -12.19 17.16 -6.30
C ALA A 234 -12.92 16.30 -7.35
N ASP A 235 -12.85 14.98 -7.21
CA ASP A 235 -13.46 13.99 -8.13
C ASP A 235 -14.76 13.37 -7.59
N GLY A 236 -15.34 13.96 -6.55
CA GLY A 236 -16.59 13.51 -5.92
C GLY A 236 -16.42 12.38 -4.90
N ARG A 237 -15.20 11.92 -4.62
CA ARG A 237 -14.96 10.89 -3.61
C ARG A 237 -15.06 11.44 -2.19
N PRO A 238 -15.85 10.81 -1.31
CA PRO A 238 -15.89 11.22 0.09
C PRO A 238 -14.58 10.85 0.81
N PRO A 239 -14.23 11.57 1.89
CA PRO A 239 -13.23 11.12 2.86
C PRO A 239 -13.47 9.67 3.31
N GLN A 240 -12.40 8.89 3.41
CA GLN A 240 -12.46 7.48 3.80
C GLN A 240 -11.97 7.31 5.24
N LEU A 241 -12.70 6.56 6.07
CA LEU A 241 -12.38 6.43 7.49
C LEU A 241 -11.21 5.46 7.76
N ASP A 242 -10.98 4.48 6.88
CA ASP A 242 -9.82 3.59 6.95
C ASP A 242 -8.50 4.38 6.94
N SER A 243 -8.43 5.42 6.12
CA SER A 243 -7.27 6.30 5.99
C SER A 243 -6.87 6.95 7.32
N LEU A 244 -7.85 7.35 8.16
CA LEU A 244 -7.54 7.89 9.50
C LEU A 244 -6.89 6.83 10.37
N GLY A 245 -7.40 5.59 10.31
CA GLY A 245 -6.86 4.45 11.03
C GLY A 245 -5.40 4.17 10.65
N TRP A 246 -5.14 4.09 9.34
CA TRP A 246 -3.80 3.82 8.83
C TRP A 246 -2.78 4.91 9.17
N VAL A 247 -3.16 6.18 9.06
CA VAL A 247 -2.25 7.29 9.39
C VAL A 247 -1.91 7.31 10.88
N LEU A 248 -2.87 7.00 11.76
CA LEU A 248 -2.62 6.87 13.20
C LEU A 248 -1.68 5.70 13.51
N TRP A 249 -1.89 4.54 12.87
CA TRP A 249 -0.98 3.40 12.98
C TRP A 249 0.43 3.75 12.50
N ALA A 250 0.59 4.41 11.35
CA ALA A 250 1.90 4.79 10.84
C ALA A 250 2.62 5.81 11.73
N ALA A 251 1.89 6.78 12.32
CA ALA A 251 2.46 7.75 13.26
C ALA A 251 2.96 7.08 14.55
N TRP A 252 2.19 6.13 15.08
CA TRP A 252 2.61 5.30 16.21
C TRP A 252 3.81 4.42 15.85
N PHE A 253 3.75 3.71 14.71
CA PHE A 253 4.82 2.83 14.24
C PHE A 253 6.15 3.59 14.08
N TYR A 254 6.09 4.81 13.52
CA TYR A 254 7.25 5.71 13.44
C TYR A 254 7.81 6.06 14.82
N ARG A 255 6.95 6.43 15.79
CA ARG A 255 7.36 6.78 17.16
C ARG A 255 7.98 5.61 17.91
N THR A 256 7.40 4.42 17.77
CA THR A 256 7.82 3.20 18.47
C THR A 256 9.19 2.73 17.97
N GLN A 257 9.41 2.75 16.66
CA GLN A 257 10.66 2.30 16.07
C GLN A 257 11.78 3.35 16.12
N ASN A 258 11.43 4.65 16.13
CA ASN A 258 12.41 5.74 16.15
C ASN A 258 12.15 6.71 17.31
N PRO A 259 12.34 6.29 18.58
CA PRO A 259 11.90 7.07 19.71
C PRO A 259 12.56 8.45 19.82
N ASP A 260 13.85 8.57 19.48
CA ASP A 260 14.58 9.83 19.52
C ASP A 260 14.15 10.76 18.38
N ALA A 261 14.12 10.26 17.14
CA ALA A 261 13.74 11.05 15.97
C ALA A 261 12.28 11.51 15.97
N ALA A 262 11.44 10.88 16.80
CA ALA A 262 10.04 11.26 16.96
C ALA A 262 9.82 12.33 18.04
N GLN A 263 10.77 12.54 18.96
CA GLN A 263 10.74 13.72 19.85
C GLN A 263 10.84 15.03 19.05
N GLU A 264 11.43 14.98 17.85
CA GLU A 264 11.59 16.11 16.92
C GLU A 264 10.32 16.45 16.12
N LEU A 265 9.16 15.84 16.42
CA LEU A 265 7.91 16.02 15.69
C LEU A 265 6.70 16.40 16.56
N PRO A 266 6.80 17.39 17.48
CA PRO A 266 5.67 17.83 18.29
C PRO A 266 4.48 18.32 17.43
N GLU A 267 4.74 18.79 16.21
CA GLU A 267 3.74 19.24 15.25
C GLU A 267 2.79 18.13 14.75
N LEU A 268 3.12 16.85 14.96
CA LEU A 268 2.24 15.75 14.57
C LEU A 268 1.14 15.49 15.59
N TRP A 269 1.28 15.94 16.85
CA TRP A 269 0.27 15.69 17.87
C TRP A 269 -1.12 16.27 17.52
N PRO A 270 -1.26 17.52 17.02
CA PRO A 270 -2.55 18.03 16.55
C PRO A 270 -3.19 17.15 15.47
N MET A 271 -2.39 16.61 14.53
CA MET A 271 -2.87 15.72 13.47
C MET A 271 -3.45 14.42 14.06
N VAL A 272 -2.69 13.79 14.96
CA VAL A 272 -3.09 12.58 15.68
C VAL A 272 -4.36 12.84 16.50
N GLN A 273 -4.37 13.92 17.28
CA GLN A 273 -5.48 14.25 18.16
C GLN A 273 -6.77 14.46 17.38
N ARG A 274 -6.74 15.22 16.27
CA ARG A 274 -7.95 15.46 15.46
C ARG A 274 -8.48 14.17 14.81
N ALA A 275 -7.60 13.33 14.27
CA ALA A 275 -7.98 12.07 13.64
C ALA A 275 -8.56 11.07 14.65
N ALA A 276 -7.88 10.83 15.77
CA ALA A 276 -8.34 9.90 16.80
C ALA A 276 -9.64 10.37 17.46
N ASP A 277 -9.79 11.67 17.66
CA ASP A 277 -11.04 12.27 18.14
C ASP A 277 -12.19 12.11 17.16
N ARG A 278 -11.92 12.26 15.86
CA ARG A 278 -12.90 12.03 14.81
C ARG A 278 -13.36 10.58 14.79
N LEU A 279 -12.43 9.62 14.86
CA LEU A 279 -12.75 8.18 14.90
C LEU A 279 -13.54 7.82 16.16
N ALA A 280 -13.08 8.22 17.34
CA ALA A 280 -13.74 7.90 18.61
C ALA A 280 -15.18 8.45 18.68
N ARG A 281 -15.43 9.65 18.14
CA ARG A 281 -16.78 10.23 18.06
C ARG A 281 -17.64 9.63 16.96
N SER A 282 -17.06 8.91 16.00
CA SER A 282 -17.81 8.34 14.88
C SER A 282 -18.50 7.02 15.23
N LEU A 283 -18.11 6.37 16.34
CA LEU A 283 -18.68 5.09 16.75
C LEU A 283 -20.13 5.26 17.21
N ASP A 284 -21.02 4.45 16.64
CA ASP A 284 -22.43 4.36 17.01
C ASP A 284 -22.64 3.72 18.40
N ALA A 285 -23.90 3.46 18.78
CA ALA A 285 -24.21 2.84 20.06
C ALA A 285 -23.65 1.41 20.16
N GLU A 286 -23.65 0.68 19.05
CA GLU A 286 -23.15 -0.68 18.91
C GLU A 286 -21.62 -0.76 18.89
N GLY A 287 -20.94 0.39 18.75
CA GLY A 287 -19.49 0.53 18.76
C GLY A 287 -18.84 0.50 17.38
N LEU A 288 -19.61 0.58 16.28
CA LEU A 288 -19.10 0.57 14.91
C LEU A 288 -19.02 1.97 14.31
N PRO A 289 -18.04 2.25 13.42
CA PRO A 289 -18.03 3.48 12.62
C PRO A 289 -19.20 3.45 11.60
N PRO A 290 -19.58 4.61 11.03
CA PRO A 290 -20.61 4.64 10.00
C PRO A 290 -20.17 3.88 8.74
N PRO A 291 -21.11 3.33 7.96
CA PRO A 291 -20.83 2.81 6.63
C PRO A 291 -20.15 3.89 5.78
N SER A 292 -19.06 3.52 5.14
CA SER A 292 -18.31 4.41 4.26
C SER A 292 -17.58 3.60 3.20
N SER A 293 -17.05 4.30 2.21
CA SER A 293 -16.12 3.71 1.27
C SER A 293 -14.84 3.27 2.01
N ASP A 294 -14.35 2.08 1.69
CA ASP A 294 -13.10 1.55 2.24
C ASP A 294 -11.97 1.62 1.21
N TYR A 295 -10.93 0.81 1.40
CA TYR A 295 -9.74 0.80 0.56
C TYR A 295 -9.98 0.53 -0.93
N TRP A 296 -11.13 -0.03 -1.31
CA TRP A 296 -11.53 -0.18 -2.70
C TRP A 296 -12.13 1.08 -3.34
N GLU A 297 -12.38 2.11 -2.55
CA GLU A 297 -13.05 3.34 -2.98
C GLU A 297 -14.45 3.08 -3.58
N ARG A 298 -15.07 1.96 -3.21
CA ARG A 298 -16.41 1.56 -3.64
C ARG A 298 -17.46 2.20 -2.75
N SER A 299 -18.61 2.53 -3.35
CA SER A 299 -19.76 2.98 -2.57
C SER A 299 -20.25 1.85 -1.65
N HIS A 300 -20.41 2.16 -0.36
CA HIS A 300 -20.95 1.21 0.62
C HIS A 300 -22.36 0.71 0.26
N ALA A 301 -23.10 1.46 -0.57
CA ALA A 301 -24.42 1.05 -1.05
C ALA A 301 -24.40 -0.24 -1.91
N GLY A 302 -23.24 -0.62 -2.45
CA GLY A 302 -23.06 -1.85 -3.25
C GLY A 302 -22.63 -3.09 -2.45
N GLU A 303 -22.47 -2.95 -1.13
CA GLU A 303 -22.07 -4.02 -0.22
C GLU A 303 -23.23 -4.97 0.11
N GLN A 304 -22.93 -6.14 0.68
CA GLN A 304 -23.98 -7.12 1.01
C GLN A 304 -24.88 -6.64 2.16
N ASP A 305 -24.35 -5.84 3.09
CA ASP A 305 -25.14 -5.05 4.03
C ASP A 305 -24.74 -3.57 3.95
N PRO A 306 -25.48 -2.73 3.21
CA PRO A 306 -25.13 -1.32 3.02
C PRO A 306 -25.32 -0.46 4.27
N ARG A 307 -25.95 -0.99 5.32
CA ARG A 307 -26.21 -0.29 6.60
C ARG A 307 -25.07 -0.47 7.61
N ARG A 308 -24.12 -1.37 7.33
CA ARG A 308 -22.99 -1.66 8.20
C ARG A 308 -21.67 -1.31 7.50
N PRO A 309 -20.64 -0.85 8.25
CA PRO A 309 -19.32 -0.69 7.68
C PRO A 309 -18.73 -2.04 7.26
N THR A 310 -17.88 -2.03 6.24
CA THR A 310 -17.12 -3.23 5.86
C THR A 310 -15.99 -3.49 6.85
N LEU A 311 -15.46 -4.71 6.86
CA LEU A 311 -14.26 -5.04 7.63
C LEU A 311 -13.06 -4.17 7.21
N GLY A 312 -13.00 -3.78 5.93
CA GLY A 312 -12.02 -2.84 5.38
C GLY A 312 -12.07 -1.43 5.97
N VAL A 313 -13.19 -1.02 6.60
CA VAL A 313 -13.25 0.21 7.41
C VAL A 313 -12.97 -0.08 8.87
N VAL A 314 -13.58 -1.14 9.41
CA VAL A 314 -13.56 -1.45 10.85
C VAL A 314 -12.16 -1.79 11.35
N ALA A 315 -11.43 -2.65 10.65
CA ALA A 315 -10.12 -3.12 11.11
C ALA A 315 -9.05 -2.01 11.16
N PRO A 316 -8.91 -1.14 10.13
CA PRO A 316 -7.96 -0.02 10.20
C PRO A 316 -8.32 0.99 11.30
N VAL A 317 -9.61 1.27 11.50
CA VAL A 317 -10.08 2.17 12.58
C VAL A 317 -9.70 1.60 13.95
N LEU A 318 -9.86 0.29 14.15
CA LEU A 318 -9.44 -0.38 15.38
C LEU A 318 -7.92 -0.29 15.60
N ALA A 319 -7.12 -0.60 14.57
CA ALA A 319 -5.67 -0.48 14.62
C ALA A 319 -5.23 0.96 14.95
N GLY A 320 -5.85 1.96 14.32
CA GLY A 320 -5.57 3.38 14.55
C GLY A 320 -5.96 3.88 15.94
N LEU A 321 -7.11 3.45 16.49
CA LEU A 321 -7.51 3.84 17.85
C LEU A 321 -6.59 3.25 18.92
N ARG A 322 -6.18 1.98 18.77
CA ARG A 322 -5.17 1.35 19.66
C ARG A 322 -3.83 2.10 19.59
N SER A 323 -3.35 2.34 18.36
CA SER A 323 -2.13 3.09 18.09
C SER A 323 -2.15 4.51 18.68
N ALA A 324 -3.27 5.22 18.54
CA ALA A 324 -3.43 6.56 19.10
C ALA A 324 -3.44 6.55 20.63
N ALA A 325 -4.10 5.56 21.26
CA ALA A 325 -4.15 5.43 22.71
C ALA A 325 -2.75 5.19 23.30
N GLU A 326 -1.94 4.36 22.68
CA GLU A 326 -0.54 4.15 23.07
C GLU A 326 0.30 5.39 22.87
N LEU A 327 0.22 6.01 21.69
CA LEU A 327 0.95 7.25 21.40
C LEU A 327 0.59 8.35 22.41
N ALA A 328 -0.67 8.46 22.81
CA ALA A 328 -1.10 9.38 23.84
C ALA A 328 -0.50 9.05 25.21
N ARG A 329 -0.40 7.77 25.58
CA ARG A 329 0.20 7.33 26.85
C ARG A 329 1.68 7.70 26.91
N ASP A 330 2.42 7.42 25.84
CA ASP A 330 3.85 7.71 25.72
C ASP A 330 4.15 9.22 25.80
N LEU A 331 3.21 10.05 25.35
CA LEU A 331 3.30 11.51 25.40
C LEU A 331 2.70 12.12 26.69
N GLY A 332 2.30 11.31 27.67
CA GLY A 332 1.71 11.77 28.92
C GLY A 332 0.31 12.42 28.76
N LYS A 333 -0.40 12.13 27.67
CA LYS A 333 -1.73 12.66 27.35
C LYS A 333 -2.83 11.75 27.90
N THR A 334 -2.84 11.57 29.23
CA THR A 334 -3.64 10.55 29.93
C THR A 334 -5.14 10.60 29.61
N ARG A 335 -5.73 11.81 29.48
CA ARG A 335 -7.16 11.96 29.14
C ARG A 335 -7.46 11.42 27.73
N GLN A 336 -6.63 11.77 26.76
CA GLN A 336 -6.77 11.29 25.39
C GLN A 336 -6.54 9.78 25.32
N ALA A 337 -5.50 9.27 25.99
CA ALA A 337 -5.19 7.85 26.06
C ALA A 337 -6.39 7.04 26.57
N GLY A 338 -6.97 7.42 27.72
CA GLY A 338 -8.14 6.73 28.28
C GLY A 338 -9.37 6.80 27.38
N ARG A 339 -9.66 7.95 26.77
CA ARG A 339 -10.80 8.09 25.85
C ARG A 339 -10.66 7.21 24.61
N TRP A 340 -9.49 7.20 23.98
CA TRP A 340 -9.27 6.43 22.75
C TRP A 340 -9.14 4.93 23.05
N GLN A 341 -8.62 4.55 24.22
CA GLN A 341 -8.64 3.17 24.70
C GLN A 341 -10.09 2.66 24.83
N VAL A 342 -10.97 3.40 25.52
CA VAL A 342 -12.40 3.04 25.61
C VAL A 342 -13.04 2.90 24.23
N ALA A 343 -12.73 3.81 23.29
CA ALA A 343 -13.23 3.70 21.92
C ALA A 343 -12.71 2.43 21.20
N SER A 344 -11.42 2.09 21.36
CA SER A 344 -10.87 0.86 20.80
C SER A 344 -11.50 -0.41 21.40
N HIS A 345 -11.79 -0.42 22.70
CA HIS A 345 -12.47 -1.56 23.36
C HIS A 345 -13.89 -1.71 22.83
N ARG A 346 -14.67 -0.62 22.75
CA ARG A 346 -16.03 -0.64 22.17
C ARG A 346 -16.05 -1.21 20.75
N LEU A 347 -15.10 -0.80 19.91
CA LEU A 347 -14.97 -1.29 18.54
C LEU A 347 -14.49 -2.75 18.49
N SER A 348 -13.54 -3.13 19.34
CA SER A 348 -13.07 -4.51 19.47
C SER A 348 -14.22 -5.46 19.86
N ASP A 349 -15.04 -5.06 20.84
CA ASP A 349 -16.20 -5.85 21.24
C ASP A 349 -17.26 -5.90 20.11
N ALA A 350 -17.40 -4.84 19.32
CA ALA A 350 -18.28 -4.83 18.16
C ALA A 350 -17.80 -5.80 17.07
N VAL A 351 -16.49 -5.90 16.82
CA VAL A 351 -15.89 -6.92 15.93
C VAL A 351 -16.23 -8.33 16.45
N ALA A 352 -15.99 -8.58 17.75
CA ALA A 352 -16.28 -9.87 18.37
C ALA A 352 -17.77 -10.27 18.28
N ARG A 353 -18.68 -9.29 18.44
CA ARG A 353 -20.13 -9.55 18.36
C ARG A 353 -20.66 -9.68 16.93
N GLN A 354 -20.14 -8.91 15.98
CA GLN A 354 -20.77 -8.74 14.66
C GLN A 354 -20.00 -9.37 13.50
N PHE A 355 -18.69 -9.58 13.61
CA PHE A 355 -17.87 -10.16 12.54
C PHE A 355 -17.41 -11.58 12.86
N THR A 356 -16.96 -11.84 14.09
CA THR A 356 -16.47 -13.15 14.51
C THR A 356 -17.48 -14.29 14.28
N PRO A 357 -18.79 -14.15 14.59
CA PRO A 357 -19.76 -15.25 14.39
C PRO A 357 -19.93 -15.68 12.93
N TYR A 358 -19.52 -14.83 11.98
CA TYR A 358 -19.62 -15.10 10.55
C TYR A 358 -18.26 -15.42 9.90
N GLY A 359 -17.19 -15.51 10.68
CA GLY A 359 -15.84 -15.82 10.19
C GLY A 359 -15.11 -14.62 9.57
N TYR A 360 -15.35 -13.41 10.07
CA TYR A 360 -14.71 -12.17 9.59
C TYR A 360 -14.89 -11.86 8.09
N PRO A 361 -16.13 -11.93 7.55
CA PRO A 361 -16.39 -11.54 6.17
C PRO A 361 -16.28 -10.02 5.97
N ARG A 362 -16.23 -9.59 4.71
CA ARG A 362 -16.28 -8.18 4.31
C ARG A 362 -17.50 -7.45 4.87
N SER A 363 -18.67 -8.07 4.78
CA SER A 363 -19.93 -7.56 5.34
C SER A 363 -20.38 -8.48 6.48
N PRO A 364 -20.74 -7.95 7.67
CA PRO A 364 -21.01 -8.73 8.88
C PRO A 364 -22.39 -9.43 8.84
N ILE A 365 -22.55 -10.38 7.92
CA ILE A 365 -23.77 -11.17 7.74
C ILE A 365 -23.43 -12.64 7.54
N GLN A 366 -24.40 -13.52 7.81
CA GLN A 366 -24.30 -14.93 7.46
C GLN A 366 -24.14 -15.10 5.93
N GLY A 367 -23.13 -15.88 5.50
CA GLY A 367 -22.79 -16.00 4.09
C GLY A 367 -22.12 -14.75 3.49
N GLY A 368 -21.61 -13.86 4.34
CA GLY A 368 -20.76 -12.75 3.93
C GLY A 368 -19.53 -13.26 3.18
N ARG A 369 -19.14 -12.53 2.13
CA ARG A 369 -18.00 -12.87 1.28
C ARG A 369 -16.70 -12.43 1.91
N MET A 370 -15.65 -13.23 1.72
CA MET A 370 -14.29 -12.90 2.15
C MET A 370 -13.68 -11.84 1.24
N ASP A 371 -12.76 -11.10 1.84
CA ASP A 371 -12.04 -9.97 1.25
C ASP A 371 -10.68 -9.88 1.95
N THR A 372 -9.66 -9.39 1.25
CA THR A 372 -8.29 -9.28 1.78
C THR A 372 -8.22 -8.48 3.08
N SER A 373 -9.20 -7.60 3.37
CA SER A 373 -9.28 -6.82 4.61
C SER A 373 -9.30 -7.64 5.90
N VAL A 374 -9.57 -8.95 5.86
CA VAL A 374 -9.37 -9.82 7.05
C VAL A 374 -7.92 -9.79 7.55
N THR A 375 -6.95 -9.58 6.66
CA THR A 375 -5.53 -9.40 7.02
C THR A 375 -5.28 -8.17 7.89
N PHE A 376 -6.19 -7.19 7.90
CA PHE A 376 -6.06 -5.97 8.71
C PHE A 376 -6.36 -6.22 10.19
N LEU A 377 -6.87 -7.40 10.55
CA LEU A 377 -7.02 -7.88 11.93
C LEU A 377 -5.85 -8.74 12.40
N ALA A 378 -4.85 -8.97 11.55
CA ALA A 378 -3.65 -9.73 11.87
C ALA A 378 -2.47 -8.80 12.22
N PRO A 379 -1.38 -9.33 12.80
CA PRO A 379 -0.10 -8.62 12.89
C PRO A 379 0.33 -8.05 11.51
N PRO A 380 0.96 -6.85 11.46
CA PRO A 380 1.37 -6.02 12.60
C PRO A 380 0.28 -5.06 13.13
N PHE A 381 -0.97 -5.19 12.69
CA PHE A 381 -2.04 -4.23 13.01
C PHE A 381 -2.82 -4.57 14.28
N ALA A 382 -2.82 -5.84 14.66
CA ALA A 382 -3.41 -6.36 15.89
C ALA A 382 -2.65 -7.61 16.38
N PRO A 383 -2.79 -8.00 17.66
CA PRO A 383 -2.20 -9.23 18.15
C PRO A 383 -2.65 -10.45 17.35
N SER A 384 -1.78 -11.46 17.25
CA SER A 384 -2.13 -12.70 16.55
C SER A 384 -3.31 -13.39 17.26
N ASP A 385 -4.31 -13.78 16.48
CA ASP A 385 -5.49 -14.50 16.93
C ASP A 385 -5.69 -15.74 16.05
N PRO A 386 -5.81 -16.95 16.63
CA PRO A 386 -5.98 -18.18 15.84
C PRO A 386 -7.22 -18.17 14.92
N GLY A 387 -8.32 -17.55 15.35
CA GLY A 387 -9.54 -17.44 14.56
C GLY A 387 -9.38 -16.50 13.37
N VAL A 388 -8.69 -15.36 13.58
CA VAL A 388 -8.32 -14.45 12.48
C VAL A 388 -7.34 -15.12 11.52
N ASN A 389 -6.32 -15.82 12.02
CA ASN A 389 -5.35 -16.54 11.19
C ASN A 389 -6.05 -17.58 10.28
N ALA A 390 -6.98 -18.37 10.84
CA ALA A 390 -7.78 -19.31 10.06
C ALA A 390 -8.66 -18.62 9.01
N ALA A 391 -9.22 -17.45 9.34
CA ALA A 391 -10.02 -16.66 8.40
C ALA A 391 -9.17 -16.03 7.28
N VAL A 392 -7.92 -15.64 7.58
CA VAL A 392 -6.93 -15.19 6.59
C VAL A 392 -6.59 -16.34 5.62
N ASP A 393 -6.33 -17.54 6.13
CA ASP A 393 -6.06 -18.73 5.30
C ASP A 393 -7.27 -19.06 4.39
N GLN A 394 -8.48 -19.00 4.95
CA GLN A 394 -9.72 -19.20 4.21
C GLN A 394 -9.92 -18.14 3.11
N ALA A 395 -9.68 -16.86 3.43
CA ALA A 395 -9.78 -15.76 2.46
C ALA A 395 -8.79 -15.95 1.30
N PHE A 396 -7.53 -16.26 1.63
CA PHE A 396 -6.50 -16.56 0.63
C PHE A 396 -6.93 -17.71 -0.29
N ALA A 397 -7.40 -18.83 0.28
CA ALA A 397 -7.85 -19.99 -0.49
C ALA A 397 -9.02 -19.66 -1.43
N ARG A 398 -9.99 -18.86 -0.99
CA ARG A 398 -11.17 -18.47 -1.80
C ARG A 398 -10.86 -17.44 -2.88
N GLN A 399 -9.80 -16.66 -2.69
CA GLN A 399 -9.40 -15.59 -3.61
C GLN A 399 -8.32 -16.03 -4.60
N ARG A 400 -7.74 -17.23 -4.43
CA ARG A 400 -6.62 -17.75 -5.23
C ARG A 400 -7.02 -18.01 -6.68
N LEU A 401 -6.14 -17.60 -7.59
CA LEU A 401 -6.23 -17.81 -9.03
C LEU A 401 -5.29 -18.92 -9.51
N SER A 402 -5.49 -19.38 -10.74
CA SER A 402 -4.67 -20.43 -11.38
C SER A 402 -3.21 -20.01 -11.58
N ASN A 403 -2.94 -18.72 -11.76
CA ASN A 403 -1.59 -18.17 -11.86
C ASN A 403 -0.88 -18.06 -10.48
N GLY A 404 -1.49 -18.57 -9.40
CA GLY A 404 -0.95 -18.52 -8.03
C GLY A 404 -1.21 -17.21 -7.28
N GLY A 405 -1.64 -16.17 -8.00
CA GLY A 405 -2.03 -14.89 -7.42
C GLY A 405 -3.39 -14.92 -6.71
N VAL A 406 -3.86 -13.76 -6.25
CA VAL A 406 -5.16 -13.62 -5.60
C VAL A 406 -5.97 -12.47 -6.19
N LEU A 407 -7.29 -12.63 -6.15
CA LEU A 407 -8.22 -11.52 -6.32
C LEU A 407 -8.32 -10.67 -5.05
N PRO A 408 -8.70 -9.39 -5.16
CA PRO A 408 -9.23 -8.52 -4.12
C PRO A 408 -10.16 -9.13 -3.06
N GLY A 409 -11.08 -9.99 -3.50
CA GLY A 409 -12.13 -10.56 -2.65
C GLY A 409 -13.04 -11.45 -3.50
N GLU A 410 -13.91 -12.23 -2.86
CA GLU A 410 -14.78 -13.17 -3.59
C GLU A 410 -15.79 -12.44 -4.50
N LYS A 411 -16.20 -11.21 -4.12
CA LYS A 411 -17.00 -10.31 -4.98
C LYS A 411 -16.10 -9.32 -5.70
N TRP A 412 -15.39 -9.81 -6.71
CA TRP A 412 -14.65 -8.95 -7.62
C TRP A 412 -15.46 -8.63 -8.89
N ALA A 413 -15.63 -7.33 -9.16
CA ALA A 413 -16.38 -6.82 -10.30
C ALA A 413 -15.51 -6.61 -11.55
N GLY A 414 -14.20 -6.42 -11.35
CA GLY A 414 -13.24 -6.33 -12.44
C GLY A 414 -12.90 -7.70 -13.03
N ASP A 415 -11.80 -7.74 -13.78
CA ASP A 415 -11.31 -9.00 -14.37
C ASP A 415 -10.99 -10.03 -13.28
N LYS A 416 -11.60 -11.21 -13.42
CA LYS A 416 -11.51 -12.34 -12.49
C LYS A 416 -10.31 -13.26 -12.77
N HIS A 417 -9.56 -12.99 -13.83
CA HIS A 417 -8.37 -13.74 -14.21
C HIS A 417 -7.08 -12.99 -13.90
N THR A 418 -7.19 -11.71 -13.55
CA THR A 418 -6.06 -10.86 -13.18
C THR A 418 -5.82 -10.89 -11.68
N ALA A 419 -4.64 -11.35 -11.27
CA ALA A 419 -4.18 -11.30 -9.90
C ALA A 419 -3.74 -9.89 -9.51
N TRP A 420 -3.92 -9.55 -8.25
CA TRP A 420 -3.48 -8.27 -7.71
C TRP A 420 -2.35 -8.44 -6.70
N THR A 421 -1.24 -7.74 -6.93
CA THR A 421 -0.06 -7.82 -6.07
C THR A 421 -0.19 -7.11 -4.72
N PRO A 422 -0.95 -6.00 -4.53
CA PRO A 422 -1.08 -5.42 -3.20
C PRO A 422 -1.76 -6.39 -2.23
N GLU A 423 -2.71 -7.17 -2.71
CA GLU A 423 -3.46 -8.16 -1.92
C GLU A 423 -2.57 -9.34 -1.58
N MET A 424 -1.82 -9.84 -2.56
CA MET A 424 -0.78 -10.85 -2.31
C MET A 424 0.21 -10.36 -1.26
N ALA A 425 0.65 -9.10 -1.34
CA ALA A 425 1.57 -8.51 -0.37
C ALA A 425 0.93 -8.33 1.03
N MET A 426 -0.37 -8.03 1.13
CA MET A 426 -1.08 -7.97 2.41
C MET A 426 -1.21 -9.36 3.06
N PHE A 427 -1.54 -10.41 2.29
CA PHE A 427 -1.51 -11.79 2.78
C PHE A 427 -0.10 -12.22 3.18
N THR A 428 0.92 -11.77 2.44
CA THR A 428 2.33 -12.03 2.76
C THR A 428 2.71 -11.40 4.10
N LEU A 429 2.34 -10.14 4.31
CA LEU A 429 2.62 -9.41 5.55
C LEU A 429 1.95 -10.06 6.75
N ALA A 430 0.66 -10.42 6.62
CA ALA A 430 -0.08 -11.11 7.68
C ALA A 430 0.58 -12.45 8.05
N ALA A 431 0.99 -13.25 7.06
CA ALA A 431 1.70 -14.50 7.32
C ALA A 431 3.06 -14.27 7.98
N ALA A 432 3.87 -13.35 7.45
CA ALA A 432 5.20 -13.05 7.97
C ALA A 432 5.14 -12.57 9.43
N ALA A 433 4.30 -11.58 9.72
CA ALA A 433 4.16 -10.99 11.04
C ALA A 433 3.45 -11.93 12.05
N SER A 434 2.72 -12.93 11.58
CA SER A 434 2.11 -13.98 12.42
C SER A 434 3.01 -15.21 12.62
N GLY A 435 4.26 -15.18 12.16
CA GLY A 435 5.19 -16.29 12.29
C GLY A 435 4.94 -17.46 11.33
N GLN A 436 4.07 -17.30 10.33
CA GLN A 436 3.76 -18.30 9.31
C GLN A 436 4.78 -18.24 8.15
N GLY A 437 6.06 -18.43 8.48
CA GLY A 437 7.16 -18.16 7.55
C GLY A 437 7.12 -18.93 6.23
N VAL A 438 6.58 -20.16 6.22
CA VAL A 438 6.46 -20.95 4.97
C VAL A 438 5.53 -20.25 3.99
N GLN A 439 4.30 -19.93 4.41
CA GLN A 439 3.33 -19.23 3.56
C GLN A 439 3.85 -17.86 3.11
N ALA A 440 4.51 -17.12 4.00
CA ALA A 440 5.08 -15.83 3.67
C ALA A 440 6.13 -15.94 2.54
N ARG A 441 7.03 -16.93 2.62
CA ARG A 441 8.07 -17.11 1.60
C ARG A 441 7.54 -17.61 0.26
N GLU A 442 6.54 -18.49 0.25
CA GLU A 442 5.87 -18.91 -1.00
C GLU A 442 5.25 -17.71 -1.73
N ARG A 443 4.62 -16.80 -1.00
CA ARG A 443 4.02 -15.58 -1.56
C ARG A 443 5.08 -14.55 -1.99
N LEU A 444 6.19 -14.44 -1.26
CA LEU A 444 7.34 -13.61 -1.66
C LEU A 444 8.03 -14.11 -2.92
N ASP A 445 8.13 -15.43 -3.10
CA ASP A 445 8.65 -16.01 -4.34
C ASP A 445 7.75 -15.64 -5.52
N TRP A 446 6.44 -15.82 -5.36
CA TRP A 446 5.47 -15.40 -6.36
C TRP A 446 5.63 -13.91 -6.72
N LEU A 447 5.73 -13.02 -5.72
CA LEU A 447 5.97 -11.59 -5.94
C LEU A 447 7.32 -11.31 -6.63
N THR A 448 8.35 -12.10 -6.34
CA THR A 448 9.69 -11.98 -6.93
C THR A 448 9.70 -12.36 -8.41
N GLU A 449 8.98 -13.41 -8.79
CA GLU A 449 8.84 -13.93 -10.15
C GLU A 449 8.02 -13.01 -11.05
N HIS A 450 7.02 -12.33 -10.48
CA HIS A 450 6.06 -11.51 -11.21
C HIS A 450 6.43 -10.02 -11.27
N ARG A 451 7.69 -9.68 -11.00
CA ARG A 451 8.21 -8.32 -11.19
C ARG A 451 8.29 -7.97 -12.68
N THR A 452 8.33 -6.69 -12.99
CA THR A 452 8.58 -6.21 -14.36
C THR A 452 9.96 -6.66 -14.87
N SER A 453 10.23 -6.47 -16.16
CA SER A 453 11.55 -6.78 -16.73
C SER A 453 12.72 -6.00 -16.11
N LEU A 454 12.47 -4.89 -15.42
CA LEU A 454 13.50 -4.19 -14.63
C LEU A 454 13.43 -4.51 -13.12
N GLY A 455 12.51 -5.37 -12.69
CA GLY A 455 12.39 -5.78 -11.29
C GLY A 455 11.47 -4.93 -10.43
N ALA A 456 10.65 -4.04 -10.99
CA ALA A 456 9.65 -3.27 -10.25
C ALA A 456 8.42 -4.14 -9.93
N LEU A 457 7.70 -3.83 -8.84
CA LEU A 457 6.48 -4.54 -8.44
C LEU A 457 5.24 -3.89 -9.13
N PRO A 458 4.56 -4.58 -10.06
CA PRO A 458 3.37 -4.03 -10.74
C PRO A 458 2.12 -4.18 -9.86
N GLU A 459 1.05 -3.44 -10.13
CA GLU A 459 -0.26 -3.61 -9.45
C GLU A 459 -0.93 -4.96 -9.76
N LYS A 460 -0.83 -5.40 -11.03
CA LYS A 460 -1.63 -6.51 -11.56
C LYS A 460 -0.78 -7.47 -12.37
N ILE A 461 -1.18 -8.74 -12.36
CA ILE A 461 -0.61 -9.84 -13.12
C ILE A 461 -1.71 -10.54 -13.89
N ASP A 462 -1.57 -10.64 -15.21
CA ASP A 462 -2.54 -11.34 -16.07
C ASP A 462 -2.52 -12.87 -15.87
N ASP A 463 -3.42 -13.56 -16.55
CA ASP A 463 -3.55 -15.02 -16.52
C ASP A 463 -2.33 -15.76 -17.09
N HIS A 464 -1.49 -15.07 -17.86
CA HIS A 464 -0.21 -15.55 -18.39
C HIS A 464 0.98 -15.25 -17.46
N GLY A 465 0.76 -14.67 -16.28
CA GLY A 465 1.83 -14.34 -15.34
C GLY A 465 2.61 -13.07 -15.70
N ARG A 466 2.09 -12.22 -16.60
CA ARG A 466 2.76 -11.00 -17.04
C ARG A 466 2.23 -9.77 -16.31
N PRO A 467 3.08 -8.75 -16.04
CA PRO A 467 2.63 -7.45 -15.54
C PRO A 467 1.54 -6.82 -16.42
N ALA A 468 0.41 -6.49 -15.80
CA ALA A 468 -0.81 -5.99 -16.46
C ALA A 468 -1.36 -4.69 -15.84
N GLY A 469 -0.59 -4.04 -14.98
CA GLY A 469 -0.97 -2.82 -14.28
C GLY A 469 0.19 -1.84 -14.15
N VAL A 470 -0.06 -0.73 -13.47
CA VAL A 470 0.99 0.28 -13.23
C VAL A 470 2.13 -0.32 -12.41
N ALA A 471 3.37 0.08 -12.72
CA ALA A 471 4.55 -0.31 -11.96
C ALA A 471 5.55 0.85 -11.88
N PRO A 472 6.24 1.04 -10.75
CA PRO A 472 6.01 0.37 -9.46
C PRO A 472 4.68 0.79 -8.80
N LEU A 473 4.09 -0.06 -7.97
CA LEU A 473 3.02 0.32 -7.05
C LEU A 473 3.58 0.47 -5.62
N GLY A 474 3.45 1.68 -5.06
CA GLY A 474 4.03 2.03 -3.75
C GLY A 474 3.46 1.22 -2.59
N TRP A 475 2.17 0.88 -2.63
CA TRP A 475 1.56 0.07 -1.57
C TRP A 475 2.12 -1.36 -1.54
N THR A 476 2.20 -2.03 -2.69
CA THR A 476 2.86 -3.36 -2.81
C THR A 476 4.31 -3.30 -2.36
N ALA A 477 5.08 -2.31 -2.84
CA ALA A 477 6.48 -2.13 -2.46
C ALA A 477 6.65 -2.00 -0.93
N SER A 478 5.80 -1.21 -0.29
CA SER A 478 5.81 -1.01 1.16
C SER A 478 5.47 -2.29 1.93
N ALA A 479 4.43 -3.02 1.51
CA ALA A 479 4.01 -4.27 2.15
C ALA A 479 5.06 -5.39 2.01
N VAL A 480 5.76 -5.46 0.86
CA VAL A 480 6.89 -6.38 0.66
C VAL A 480 8.04 -6.07 1.63
N ILE A 481 8.43 -4.80 1.76
CA ILE A 481 9.49 -4.38 2.70
C ILE A 481 9.11 -4.77 4.13
N LEU A 482 7.88 -4.48 4.55
CA LEU A 482 7.38 -4.84 5.88
C LEU A 482 7.37 -6.37 6.09
N SER A 483 6.99 -7.14 5.07
CA SER A 483 6.96 -8.60 5.13
C SER A 483 8.36 -9.20 5.31
N LEU A 484 9.32 -8.71 4.53
CA LEU A 484 10.71 -9.15 4.61
C LEU A 484 11.32 -8.76 5.97
N ALA A 485 11.05 -7.54 6.45
CA ALA A 485 11.47 -7.11 7.77
C ALA A 485 10.86 -8.00 8.87
N ALA A 486 9.57 -8.33 8.78
CA ALA A 486 8.88 -9.21 9.74
C ALA A 486 9.48 -10.62 9.80
N LEU A 487 10.03 -11.13 8.69
CA LEU A 487 10.72 -12.43 8.65
C LEU A 487 12.13 -12.39 9.27
N GLU A 488 12.76 -11.22 9.35
CA GLU A 488 14.05 -11.04 10.01
C GLU A 488 13.86 -10.74 11.50
N HIS A 489 12.91 -9.87 11.83
CA HIS A 489 12.63 -9.39 13.18
C HIS A 489 11.13 -9.11 13.36
N PRO A 490 10.53 -9.44 14.53
CA PRO A 490 9.13 -9.12 14.79
C PRO A 490 8.83 -7.62 14.65
N LEU A 491 7.75 -7.28 13.94
CA LEU A 491 7.25 -5.91 13.88
C LEU A 491 6.48 -5.56 15.16
N PRO A 492 6.53 -4.29 15.63
CA PRO A 492 5.71 -3.87 16.75
C PRO A 492 4.22 -3.97 16.41
N VAL A 493 3.42 -4.36 17.40
CA VAL A 493 1.96 -4.48 17.29
C VAL A 493 1.30 -3.59 18.35
N PRO A 494 0.32 -2.74 17.99
CA PRO A 494 -0.37 -1.92 18.97
C PRO A 494 -1.21 -2.82 19.89
N THR A 495 -1.01 -2.69 21.19
CA THR A 495 -1.65 -3.52 22.20
C THR A 495 -3.13 -3.15 22.38
N PRO A 496 -3.97 -4.11 22.78
CA PRO A 496 -5.37 -3.86 23.09
C PRO A 496 -5.59 -2.90 24.28
N GLY A 497 -4.57 -2.69 25.11
CA GLY A 497 -4.58 -1.77 26.25
C GLY A 497 -5.37 -2.26 27.45
#